data_AF-A0A0L1KJY6-F1
#
_entry.id   AF-A0A0L1KJY6-F1
#
_cell.length_a   1.000
_cell.length_b   1.000
_cell.length_c   1.000
_cell.angle_alpha   90.00
_cell.angle_beta   90.00
_cell.angle_gamma   90.00
#
_symmetry.space_group_name_H-M   'P 1'
#
loop_
_entity.id
_entity.type
_entity.pdbx_description
1 polymer ?
#
loop_
_entity_poly.entity_id
_entity_poly.type
_entity_poly.pdbx_seq_one_letter_code
_entity_poly.pdbx_strand_id
1 'polypeptide(L)'
;MIEQLSQERSKPRLVTAPLTEADRDFLREYYFEAAERYPLGEEPPTEKSTFIITKVLSHRFLCTLFWSSLRKVPKPVVTSGEGACVNLAKSNLIEKSILSKGGDISSYTFKEMTFEVLRTASLPLTVGDIVAEGKNRGMLNTKGLSPEATLASELNCGLKRHGSAFPFGKIGPCYYLRRREQQVLTNILITPRYQRLGMRLWGNRYKYIPYEYEHRFLCYRTSSIGDEVGLGVFIRDGIEIPQGTILCEYTGIVTHVHGGHDEKNDSDEDILHPYSVNTGAGTPSESVIHGRDHNGTVQCYAALINDAGPANANASYVELEEAPGRVFVITKRQLMPGEEVLILYGCKYWNIDEYPTESKFSALGDWIGLLERCPASHPPGEVVIEKCLYCGTLNIPYRLMPLHATYECPDIVQRRNCEDDMQRGEGELNSLPVNEFTSFLPGAKRPTLSTSMVDVNDILTYSFTHEKVGEILERRSQLKKENESRIMTTDERTEPESILS
;
A
#
# COMPACT_ATOMS: atom_id res chain seq x y z
N MET A 1 7.52 61.87 39.76
CA MET A 1 8.58 60.84 39.86
C MET A 1 8.12 59.42 39.49
N ILE A 2 6.82 59.10 39.46
CA ILE A 2 6.30 57.83 38.88
C ILE A 2 5.89 57.98 37.40
N GLU A 3 5.87 59.20 36.85
CA GLU A 3 5.57 59.45 35.42
C GLU A 3 6.79 59.57 34.49
N GLN A 4 8.02 59.38 34.99
CA GLN A 4 9.25 59.41 34.17
C GLN A 4 9.80 58.00 33.81
N LEU A 5 9.05 56.94 34.10
CA LEU A 5 9.44 55.55 33.80
C LEU A 5 8.61 54.89 32.67
N SER A 6 7.94 55.68 31.81
CA SER A 6 7.11 55.12 30.71
C SER A 6 7.61 55.40 29.28
N GLN A 7 8.77 56.04 29.10
CA GLN A 7 9.33 56.29 27.78
C GLN A 7 10.79 55.84 27.72
N GLU A 8 11.00 54.56 27.43
CA GLU A 8 12.15 54.01 26.67
C GLU A 8 12.06 52.48 26.61
N ARG A 9 11.08 51.96 25.87
CA ARG A 9 11.13 50.58 25.37
C ARG A 9 12.05 50.55 24.16
N SER A 10 13.34 50.31 24.41
CA SER A 10 14.34 50.08 23.37
C SER A 10 14.12 48.72 22.69
N LYS A 11 14.17 48.73 21.36
CA LYS A 11 14.06 47.59 20.46
C LYS A 11 15.12 46.53 20.81
N PRO A 12 14.83 45.22 20.70
CA PRO A 12 15.86 44.20 20.87
C PRO A 12 16.93 44.38 19.79
N ARG A 13 18.16 44.74 20.20
CA ARG A 13 19.35 44.69 19.35
C ARG A 13 19.65 43.22 19.08
N LEU A 14 19.49 42.78 17.83
CA LEU A 14 20.10 41.53 17.35
C LEU A 14 21.62 41.71 17.45
N VAL A 15 22.25 41.03 18.41
CA VAL A 15 23.69 40.81 18.38
C VAL A 15 23.90 39.56 17.54
N THR A 16 24.25 39.75 16.27
CA THR A 16 24.71 38.63 15.43
C THR A 16 26.14 38.31 15.85
N ALA A 17 26.32 37.21 16.59
CA ALA A 17 27.65 36.63 16.73
C ALA A 17 28.13 36.18 15.33
N PRO A 18 29.40 36.43 14.96
CA PRO A 18 29.94 35.92 13.72
C PRO A 18 29.92 34.39 13.75
N LEU A 19 29.53 33.77 12.64
CA LEU A 19 29.55 32.32 12.47
C LEU A 19 30.96 31.79 12.71
N THR A 20 31.05 30.75 13.53
CA THR A 20 32.32 30.05 13.72
C THR A 20 32.71 29.34 12.42
N GLU A 21 33.97 28.93 12.32
CA GLU A 21 34.45 28.18 11.15
C GLU A 21 33.73 26.82 11.04
N ALA A 22 33.43 26.19 12.18
CA ALA A 22 32.63 24.97 12.25
C ALA A 22 31.19 25.15 11.74
N ASP A 23 30.54 26.27 12.05
CA ASP A 23 29.20 26.56 11.50
C ASP A 23 29.23 26.74 9.98
N ARG A 24 30.32 27.32 9.45
CA ARG A 24 30.51 27.51 8.01
C ARG A 24 30.79 26.21 7.27
N ASP A 25 31.55 25.31 7.88
CA ASP A 25 31.84 24.01 7.30
C ASP A 25 30.63 23.08 7.32
N PHE A 26 29.84 23.09 8.40
CA PHE A 26 28.56 22.37 8.46
C PHE A 26 27.58 22.86 7.38
N LEU A 27 27.47 24.18 7.18
CA LEU A 27 26.61 24.74 6.13
C LEU A 27 27.10 24.40 4.72
N ARG A 28 28.42 24.30 4.50
CA ARG A 28 28.97 23.84 3.21
C ARG A 28 28.62 22.39 2.96
N GLU A 29 28.86 21.51 3.93
CA GLU A 29 28.57 20.08 3.82
C GLU A 29 27.07 19.85 3.53
N TYR A 30 26.20 20.53 4.27
CA TYR A 30 24.75 20.48 4.05
C TYR A 30 24.31 21.01 2.66
N TYR A 31 24.97 22.06 2.15
CA TYR A 31 24.69 22.58 0.81
C TYR A 31 25.17 21.65 -0.31
N PHE A 32 26.32 21.01 -0.14
CA PHE A 32 26.82 20.02 -1.11
C PHE A 32 25.90 18.79 -1.16
N GLU A 33 25.45 18.30 -0.01
CA GLU A 33 24.50 17.18 0.07
C GLU A 33 23.12 17.53 -0.54
N ALA A 34 22.69 18.79 -0.40
CA ALA A 34 21.45 19.29 -1.00
C ALA A 34 21.57 19.53 -2.51
N ALA A 35 22.73 20.00 -2.99
CA ALA A 35 23.00 20.22 -4.41
C ALA A 35 23.14 18.90 -5.19
N GLU A 36 23.69 17.85 -4.57
CA GLU A 36 23.72 16.50 -5.16
C GLU A 36 22.32 15.88 -5.28
N ARG A 37 21.40 16.19 -4.35
CA ARG A 37 20.03 15.66 -4.37
C ARG A 37 19.08 16.38 -5.32
N TYR A 38 19.40 17.60 -5.74
CA TYR A 38 18.57 18.41 -6.62
C TYR A 38 19.44 19.14 -7.65
N PRO A 39 19.79 18.49 -8.79
CA PRO A 39 20.53 19.16 -9.85
C PRO A 39 19.61 20.19 -10.51
N LEU A 40 19.65 21.42 -10.00
CA LEU A 40 19.06 22.56 -10.68
C LEU A 40 19.91 22.84 -11.92
N GLY A 41 19.23 22.96 -13.06
CA GLY A 41 19.86 23.30 -14.33
C GLY A 41 20.71 24.56 -14.24
N GLU A 42 21.73 24.57 -15.09
CA GLU A 42 22.84 25.52 -15.23
C GLU A 42 22.52 26.98 -14.85
N GLU A 43 22.69 27.34 -13.57
CA GLU A 43 23.28 28.61 -13.11
C GLU A 43 23.42 28.63 -11.57
N PRO A 44 24.57 29.04 -11.02
CA PRO A 44 24.75 29.12 -9.57
C PRO A 44 23.87 30.23 -8.95
N PRO A 45 23.30 30.03 -7.75
CA PRO A 45 22.43 30.99 -7.11
C PRO A 45 23.17 32.31 -6.82
N THR A 46 22.56 33.43 -7.22
CA THR A 46 23.09 34.77 -6.94
C THR A 46 23.05 35.08 -5.43
N GLU A 47 23.91 35.99 -4.98
CA GLU A 47 24.07 36.40 -3.57
C GLU A 47 22.75 36.81 -2.89
N LYS A 48 21.78 37.34 -3.66
CA LYS A 48 20.42 37.67 -3.19
C LYS A 48 19.58 36.44 -2.81
N SER A 49 19.68 35.35 -3.56
CA SER A 49 18.91 34.12 -3.29
C SER A 49 19.40 33.39 -2.04
N THR A 50 20.72 33.40 -1.79
CA THR A 50 21.33 32.88 -0.55
C THR A 50 20.89 33.68 0.68
N PHE A 51 20.72 35.00 0.54
CA PHE A 51 20.25 35.88 1.63
C PHE A 51 18.79 35.61 2.03
N ILE A 52 17.89 35.37 1.07
CA ILE A 52 16.46 35.10 1.33
C ILE A 52 16.29 33.74 2.04
N ILE A 53 16.98 32.70 1.57
CA ILE A 53 16.91 31.35 2.16
C ILE A 53 17.43 31.36 3.60
N THR A 54 18.53 32.06 3.86
CA THR A 54 19.11 32.20 5.21
C THR A 54 18.14 32.89 6.18
N LYS A 55 17.36 33.87 5.70
CA LYS A 55 16.35 34.58 6.51
C LYS A 55 15.14 33.72 6.86
N VAL A 56 14.69 32.86 5.95
CA VAL A 56 13.54 31.97 6.17
C VAL A 56 13.89 30.87 7.17
N LEU A 57 15.10 30.31 7.09
CA LEU A 57 15.56 29.26 7.99
C LEU A 57 15.83 29.77 9.42
N SER A 58 16.40 30.96 9.56
CA SER A 58 16.62 31.58 10.88
C SER A 58 15.32 31.99 11.57
N HIS A 59 14.27 32.37 10.83
CA HIS A 59 12.95 32.62 11.39
C HIS A 59 12.28 31.33 11.91
N ARG A 60 12.39 30.22 11.17
CA ARG A 60 11.86 28.92 11.61
C ARG A 60 12.56 28.43 12.88
N PHE A 61 13.88 28.59 12.98
CA PHE A 61 14.65 28.14 14.14
C PHE A 61 14.37 28.96 15.41
N LEU A 62 14.15 30.28 15.26
CA LEU A 62 13.80 31.15 16.37
C LEU A 62 12.38 30.90 16.90
N CYS A 63 11.42 30.54 16.04
CA CYS A 63 10.07 30.16 16.48
C CYS A 63 10.08 28.89 17.36
N THR A 64 10.95 27.91 17.07
CA THR A 64 11.06 26.67 17.85
C THR A 64 11.70 26.90 19.23
N LEU A 65 12.67 27.80 19.33
CA LEU A 65 13.34 28.14 20.59
C LEU A 65 12.50 29.08 21.48
N PHE A 66 11.72 29.97 20.87
CA PHE A 66 10.85 30.88 21.61
C PHE A 66 9.68 30.14 22.28
N TRP A 67 9.20 29.06 21.66
CA TRP A 67 8.09 28.26 22.22
C TRP A 67 8.51 27.34 23.38
N SER A 68 9.81 27.04 23.51
CA SER A 68 10.34 26.18 24.57
C SER A 68 10.69 26.91 25.87
N SER A 69 10.76 28.25 25.86
CA SER A 69 11.22 29.05 27.02
C SER A 69 10.12 29.70 27.86
N LEU A 70 8.85 29.60 27.47
CA LEU A 70 7.72 30.19 28.22
C LEU A 70 6.75 29.10 28.71
N ARG A 71 6.94 28.62 29.95
CA ARG A 71 5.84 28.16 30.83
C ARG A 71 6.33 27.89 32.26
N LYS A 72 5.89 28.73 33.20
CA LYS A 72 5.72 28.40 34.63
C LYS A 72 4.22 28.42 34.96
N VAL A 73 3.66 27.22 35.19
CA VAL A 73 2.44 26.85 35.99
C VAL A 73 1.05 27.21 35.38
N PRO A 74 -0.05 26.41 35.59
CA PRO A 74 -0.22 25.16 36.34
C PRO A 74 -0.54 23.92 35.46
N LYS A 75 -0.35 22.72 36.05
CA LYS A 75 -0.54 21.41 35.44
C LYS A 75 -1.97 21.23 34.86
N PRO A 76 -2.13 20.93 33.55
CA PRO A 76 -3.32 20.27 33.06
C PRO A 76 -3.14 18.74 33.13
N VAL A 77 -4.28 18.06 33.23
CA VAL A 77 -4.43 16.61 33.28
C VAL A 77 -3.65 15.94 32.14
N VAL A 78 -2.87 14.92 32.49
CA VAL A 78 -2.02 14.13 31.59
C VAL A 78 -2.90 13.35 30.60
N THR A 79 -2.81 13.69 29.31
CA THR A 79 -3.32 12.87 28.21
C THR A 79 -2.20 12.49 27.24
N SER A 80 -1.92 11.18 27.18
CA SER A 80 -1.38 10.35 26.08
C SER A 80 -0.09 10.70 25.31
N GLY A 81 0.59 11.82 25.55
CA GLY A 81 1.80 12.20 24.78
C GLY A 81 3.13 11.56 25.22
N GLU A 82 3.30 11.20 26.49
CA GLU A 82 4.61 10.77 27.04
C GLU A 82 5.01 9.33 26.64
N GLY A 83 4.05 8.50 26.23
CA GLY A 83 4.32 7.10 25.89
C GLY A 83 5.19 6.89 24.65
N ALA A 84 5.10 7.79 23.66
CA ALA A 84 5.83 7.65 22.39
C ALA A 84 7.34 7.90 22.56
N CYS A 85 7.73 8.88 23.37
CA CYS A 85 9.14 9.21 23.61
C CYS A 85 9.88 8.10 24.39
N VAL A 86 9.20 7.46 25.35
CA VAL A 86 9.77 6.36 26.14
C VAL A 86 10.02 5.11 25.30
N ASN A 87 9.16 4.85 24.32
CA ASN A 87 9.33 3.76 23.36
C ASN A 87 10.60 3.88 22.54
N LEU A 88 10.84 5.09 22.01
CA LEU A 88 12.00 5.38 21.19
C LEU A 88 13.30 5.15 21.97
N ALA A 89 13.34 5.58 23.23
CA ALA A 89 14.50 5.39 24.09
C ALA A 89 14.82 3.91 24.35
N LYS A 90 13.79 3.08 24.60
CA LYS A 90 13.98 1.65 24.89
C LYS A 90 14.33 0.83 23.65
N SER A 91 13.76 1.11 22.48
CA SER A 91 14.18 0.47 21.23
C SER A 91 15.64 0.81 20.92
N ASN A 92 16.04 2.07 21.13
CA ASN A 92 17.41 2.51 20.93
C ASN A 92 18.39 1.83 21.90
N LEU A 93 17.95 1.42 23.10
CA LEU A 93 18.80 0.67 24.03
C LEU A 93 19.07 -0.76 23.55
N ILE A 94 18.05 -1.45 23.02
CA ILE A 94 18.26 -2.79 22.43
C ILE A 94 19.17 -2.70 21.20
N GLU A 95 18.93 -1.72 20.33
CA GLU A 95 19.73 -1.49 19.13
C GLU A 95 21.19 -1.14 19.47
N LYS A 96 21.41 -0.27 20.47
CA LYS A 96 22.76 0.02 20.99
C LYS A 96 23.43 -1.22 21.60
N SER A 97 22.68 -2.06 22.33
CA SER A 97 23.20 -3.31 22.89
C SER A 97 23.68 -4.25 21.79
N ILE A 98 22.87 -4.43 20.74
CA ILE A 98 23.22 -5.22 19.55
C ILE A 98 24.49 -4.69 18.88
N LEU A 99 24.55 -3.38 18.61
CA LEU A 99 25.71 -2.74 17.98
C LEU A 99 26.98 -2.85 18.82
N SER A 100 26.87 -2.77 20.15
CA SER A 100 28.01 -2.86 21.06
C SER A 100 28.66 -4.24 21.12
N LYS A 101 27.94 -5.30 20.71
CA LYS A 101 28.43 -6.69 20.73
C LYS A 101 29.32 -7.05 19.53
N GLY A 102 29.58 -6.11 18.61
CA GLY A 102 30.59 -6.26 17.56
C GLY A 102 30.35 -7.45 16.61
N GLY A 103 29.11 -7.94 16.51
CA GLY A 103 28.76 -9.08 15.66
C GLY A 103 29.00 -10.46 16.28
N ASP A 104 29.29 -10.59 17.59
CA ASP A 104 29.27 -11.90 18.24
C ASP A 104 27.83 -12.40 18.41
N ILE A 105 27.37 -13.14 17.39
CA ILE A 105 26.01 -13.67 17.24
C ILE A 105 25.65 -14.64 18.39
N SER A 106 26.65 -15.28 19.01
CA SER A 106 26.42 -16.30 20.04
C SER A 106 25.91 -15.75 21.38
N SER A 107 26.03 -14.43 21.58
CA SER A 107 25.77 -13.75 22.85
C SER A 107 24.40 -13.06 22.94
N TYR A 108 23.51 -13.29 21.97
CA TYR A 108 22.23 -12.59 21.92
C TYR A 108 21.28 -13.08 23.02
N THR A 109 20.69 -12.13 23.75
CA THR A 109 19.53 -12.42 24.61
C THR A 109 18.30 -12.70 23.75
N PHE A 110 17.28 -13.37 24.31
CA PHE A 110 16.02 -13.61 23.61
C PHE A 110 15.37 -12.32 23.08
N LYS A 111 15.48 -11.20 23.81
CA LYS A 111 14.98 -9.89 23.34
C LYS A 111 15.76 -9.35 22.15
N GLU A 112 17.10 -9.40 22.20
CA GLU A 112 17.94 -8.92 21.10
C GLU A 112 17.74 -9.78 19.84
N MET A 113 17.69 -11.10 20.01
CA MET A 113 17.42 -12.06 18.94
C MET A 113 16.03 -11.82 18.33
N THR A 114 15.00 -11.63 19.15
CA THR A 114 13.65 -11.30 18.66
C THR A 114 13.63 -9.96 17.92
N PHE A 115 14.34 -8.95 18.43
CA PHE A 115 14.46 -7.66 17.77
C PHE A 115 15.08 -7.81 16.38
N GLU A 116 16.19 -8.52 16.27
CA GLU A 116 16.93 -8.68 15.02
C GLU A 116 16.19 -9.54 13.99
N VAL A 117 15.55 -10.62 14.44
CA VAL A 117 14.71 -11.48 13.60
C VAL A 117 13.53 -10.70 13.04
N LEU A 118 12.75 -10.02 13.90
CA LEU A 118 11.60 -9.22 13.45
C LEU A 118 12.04 -8.01 12.60
N ARG A 119 13.21 -7.42 12.87
CA ARG A 119 13.78 -6.31 12.08
C ARG A 119 14.10 -6.76 10.66
N THR A 120 14.65 -7.96 10.52
CA THR A 120 15.02 -8.53 9.23
C THR A 120 13.78 -9.02 8.47
N ALA A 121 12.94 -9.84 9.12
CA ALA A 121 11.76 -10.44 8.50
C ALA A 121 10.72 -9.40 8.06
N SER A 122 10.67 -8.25 8.74
CA SER A 122 9.74 -7.15 8.43
C SER A 122 8.26 -7.57 8.47
N LEU A 123 7.91 -8.66 9.15
CA LEU A 123 6.58 -9.26 9.23
C LEU A 123 6.29 -9.70 10.67
N PRO A 124 5.01 -9.80 11.10
CA PRO A 124 4.68 -10.47 12.35
C PRO A 124 5.03 -11.95 12.27
N LEU A 125 5.69 -12.47 13.30
CA LEU A 125 6.08 -13.88 13.36
C LEU A 125 5.54 -14.55 14.63
N THR A 126 5.23 -15.84 14.55
CA THR A 126 4.91 -16.62 15.75
C THR A 126 6.16 -16.81 16.59
N VAL A 127 5.99 -17.18 17.87
CA VAL A 127 7.14 -17.51 18.75
C VAL A 127 7.97 -18.64 18.16
N GLY A 128 7.33 -19.64 17.55
CA GLY A 128 8.01 -20.76 16.90
C GLY A 128 8.89 -20.28 15.74
N ASP A 129 8.36 -19.43 14.88
CA ASP A 129 9.10 -18.88 13.74
C ASP A 129 10.27 -18.00 14.19
N ILE A 130 10.09 -17.18 15.23
CA ILE A 130 11.17 -16.34 15.77
C ILE A 130 12.31 -17.20 16.30
N VAL A 131 12.00 -18.27 17.05
CA VAL A 131 13.01 -19.18 17.59
C VAL A 131 13.68 -19.99 16.50
N ALA A 132 12.92 -20.48 15.51
CA ALA A 132 13.47 -21.22 14.38
C ALA A 132 14.46 -20.34 13.59
N GLU A 133 14.07 -19.10 13.27
CA GLU A 133 14.93 -18.16 12.55
C GLU A 133 16.17 -17.77 13.38
N GLY A 134 16.00 -17.53 14.68
CA GLY A 134 17.11 -17.27 15.59
C GLY A 134 18.10 -18.44 15.69
N LYS A 135 17.61 -19.68 15.74
CA LYS A 135 18.44 -20.90 15.71
C LYS A 135 19.17 -21.05 14.38
N ASN A 136 18.47 -20.86 13.26
CA ASN A 136 19.04 -20.96 11.91
C ASN A 136 20.19 -19.96 11.70
N ARG A 137 20.10 -18.77 12.31
CA ARG A 137 21.14 -17.74 12.26
C ARG A 137 22.25 -17.91 13.31
N GLY A 138 22.18 -18.93 14.17
CA GLY A 138 23.11 -19.12 15.27
C GLY A 138 23.01 -18.06 16.38
N MET A 139 21.93 -17.25 16.40
CA MET A 139 21.66 -16.22 17.41
C MET A 139 21.25 -16.82 18.77
N LEU A 140 20.91 -18.10 18.78
CA LEU A 140 20.39 -18.77 19.96
C LEU A 140 21.19 -20.03 20.27
N ASN A 141 21.98 -19.98 21.35
CA ASN A 141 22.73 -21.14 21.85
C ASN A 141 22.19 -21.57 23.21
N THR A 142 21.01 -22.20 23.21
CA THR A 142 20.36 -22.65 24.45
C THR A 142 20.49 -24.16 24.61
N LYS A 143 21.02 -24.62 25.76
CA LYS A 143 21.01 -26.03 26.17
C LYS A 143 19.69 -26.47 26.84
N GLY A 144 18.76 -25.54 27.04
CA GLY A 144 17.51 -25.76 27.78
C GLY A 144 16.40 -26.41 26.95
N LEU A 145 15.41 -27.00 27.65
CA LEU A 145 14.37 -27.87 27.08
C LEU A 145 13.28 -27.16 26.27
N SER A 146 13.07 -25.84 26.41
CA SER A 146 12.08 -25.10 25.60
C SER A 146 12.41 -23.61 25.42
N PRO A 147 13.19 -23.25 24.39
CA PRO A 147 13.43 -21.85 24.04
C PRO A 147 12.13 -21.12 23.63
N GLU A 148 11.16 -21.83 23.05
CA GLU A 148 9.86 -21.28 22.65
C GLU A 148 9.05 -20.83 23.87
N ALA A 149 8.93 -21.67 24.91
CA ALA A 149 8.21 -21.31 26.13
C ALA A 149 8.89 -20.14 26.88
N THR A 150 10.23 -20.14 26.89
CA THR A 150 11.03 -19.08 27.51
C THR A 150 10.80 -17.74 26.80
N LEU A 151 10.88 -17.73 25.47
CA LEU A 151 10.66 -16.53 24.68
C LEU A 151 9.20 -16.03 24.83
N ALA A 152 8.22 -16.93 24.74
CA ALA A 152 6.81 -16.57 24.92
C ALA A 152 6.57 -15.93 26.31
N SER A 153 7.16 -16.50 27.36
CA SER A 153 7.06 -15.95 28.71
C SER A 153 7.68 -14.56 28.80
N GLU A 154 8.88 -14.36 28.24
CA GLU A 154 9.57 -13.08 28.26
C GLU A 154 8.81 -11.98 27.50
N LEU A 155 8.29 -12.30 26.31
CA LEU A 155 7.50 -11.35 25.50
C LEU A 155 6.18 -11.00 26.18
N ASN A 156 5.44 -11.99 26.71
CA ASN A 156 4.18 -11.74 27.40
C ASN A 156 4.38 -10.97 28.71
N CYS A 157 5.42 -11.29 29.48
CA CYS A 157 5.76 -10.54 30.69
C CYS A 157 6.18 -9.10 30.35
N GLY A 158 6.96 -8.91 29.29
CA GLY A 158 7.35 -7.59 28.81
C GLY A 158 6.15 -6.74 28.40
N LEU A 159 5.21 -7.31 27.64
CA LEU A 159 3.95 -6.66 27.27
C LEU A 159 3.11 -6.31 28.49
N LYS A 160 2.95 -7.22 29.47
CA LYS A 160 2.18 -6.96 30.69
C LYS A 160 2.81 -5.87 31.57
N ARG A 161 4.14 -5.89 31.73
CA ARG A 161 4.87 -4.96 32.61
C ARG A 161 5.04 -3.57 32.02
N HIS A 162 5.23 -3.49 30.70
CA HIS A 162 5.60 -2.23 30.04
C HIS A 162 4.52 -1.70 29.10
N GLY A 163 3.49 -2.49 28.78
CA GLY A 163 2.36 -2.06 27.96
C GLY A 163 2.81 -1.53 26.60
N SER A 164 2.41 -0.30 26.29
CA SER A 164 2.81 0.39 25.07
C SER A 164 4.30 0.71 25.01
N ALA A 165 5.00 0.79 26.16
CA ALA A 165 6.42 1.12 26.26
C ALA A 165 7.37 -0.06 25.91
N PHE A 166 6.81 -1.24 25.59
CA PHE A 166 7.58 -2.42 25.18
C PHE A 166 7.84 -2.37 23.67
N PRO A 167 9.07 -2.60 23.19
CA PRO A 167 9.40 -2.45 21.75
C PRO A 167 8.69 -3.44 20.84
N PHE A 168 8.07 -4.49 21.41
CA PHE A 168 7.30 -5.49 20.68
C PHE A 168 5.80 -5.30 20.90
N GLY A 169 5.01 -5.51 19.85
CA GLY A 169 3.56 -5.63 19.88
C GLY A 169 3.13 -7.07 19.63
N LYS A 170 1.83 -7.35 19.84
CA LYS A 170 1.24 -8.66 19.61
C LYS A 170 -0.07 -8.54 18.83
N ILE A 171 -0.23 -9.35 17.78
CA ILE A 171 -1.45 -9.50 16.99
C ILE A 171 -1.74 -11.00 16.88
N GLY A 172 -2.82 -11.46 17.52
CA GLY A 172 -3.12 -12.89 17.62
C GLY A 172 -1.96 -13.69 18.25
N PRO A 173 -1.48 -14.77 17.62
CA PRO A 173 -0.32 -15.53 18.09
C PRO A 173 1.04 -14.92 17.72
N CYS A 174 1.05 -13.85 16.90
CA CYS A 174 2.25 -13.28 16.32
C CYS A 174 2.74 -12.04 17.08
N TYR A 175 4.05 -11.80 17.02
CA TYR A 175 4.72 -10.63 17.58
C TYR A 175 5.36 -9.81 16.47
N TYR A 176 5.45 -8.49 16.68
CA TYR A 176 6.03 -7.55 15.73
C TYR A 176 6.77 -6.40 16.43
N LEU A 177 7.58 -5.64 15.70
CA LEU A 177 8.25 -4.45 16.22
C LEU A 177 7.32 -3.24 16.19
N ARG A 178 7.03 -2.63 17.36
CA ARG A 178 6.14 -1.45 17.45
C ARG A 178 6.67 -0.22 16.72
N ARG A 179 7.99 -0.01 16.65
CA ARG A 179 8.57 1.09 15.85
C ARG A 179 8.25 0.96 14.36
N ARG A 180 7.87 -0.25 13.92
CA ARG A 180 7.37 -0.59 12.60
C ARG A 180 5.90 -0.98 12.60
N GLU A 181 5.11 -0.64 13.64
CA GLU A 181 3.67 -0.92 13.70
C GLU A 181 2.97 -0.44 12.43
N GLN A 182 3.43 0.68 11.88
CA GLN A 182 2.95 1.22 10.60
C GLN A 182 3.28 0.33 9.39
N GLN A 183 4.50 -0.21 9.31
CA GLN A 183 4.98 -1.14 8.26
C GLN A 183 4.38 -2.56 8.37
N VAL A 184 4.14 -3.00 9.60
CA VAL A 184 3.60 -4.33 9.90
C VAL A 184 2.10 -4.37 9.66
N LEU A 185 1.37 -3.30 10.01
CA LEU A 185 -0.03 -3.14 9.61
C LEU A 185 -0.15 -3.07 8.08
N THR A 186 0.85 -2.52 7.37
CA THR A 186 0.94 -2.58 5.89
C THR A 186 0.94 -4.00 5.36
N ASN A 187 1.66 -4.90 6.03
CA ASN A 187 1.84 -6.28 5.59
C ASN A 187 0.73 -7.24 6.04
N ILE A 188 -0.02 -6.89 7.09
CA ILE A 188 -1.22 -7.64 7.49
C ILE A 188 -2.40 -7.30 6.58
N LEU A 189 -2.51 -6.04 6.14
CA LEU A 189 -3.61 -5.59 5.29
C LEU A 189 -3.40 -5.93 3.81
N ILE A 190 -2.13 -6.07 3.37
CA ILE A 190 -1.76 -6.37 1.99
C ILE A 190 -0.93 -7.65 1.98
N THR A 191 -1.45 -8.69 1.34
CA THR A 191 -0.75 -9.97 1.25
C THR A 191 0.61 -9.82 0.55
N PRO A 192 1.62 -10.65 0.87
CA PRO A 192 2.92 -10.60 0.19
C PRO A 192 2.82 -10.67 -1.34
N ARG A 193 1.78 -11.36 -1.87
CA ARG A 193 1.47 -11.40 -3.29
C ARG A 193 1.17 -10.01 -3.84
N TYR A 194 0.28 -9.25 -3.21
CA TYR A 194 -0.08 -7.89 -3.65
C TYR A 194 1.08 -6.90 -3.50
N GLN A 195 1.93 -7.08 -2.49
CA GLN A 195 3.13 -6.25 -2.31
C GLN A 195 4.13 -6.43 -3.45
N ARG A 196 4.35 -7.68 -3.89
CA ARG A 196 5.19 -7.97 -5.07
C ARG A 196 4.62 -7.36 -6.34
N LEU A 197 3.29 -7.32 -6.47
CA LEU A 197 2.61 -6.64 -7.57
C LEU A 197 2.70 -5.11 -7.47
N GLY A 198 3.08 -4.56 -6.31
CA GLY A 198 3.31 -3.13 -6.12
C GLY A 198 2.28 -2.42 -5.24
N MET A 199 1.27 -3.13 -4.72
CA MET A 199 0.28 -2.54 -3.81
C MET A 199 0.92 -2.13 -2.48
N ARG A 200 0.57 -0.93 -2.00
CA ARG A 200 1.07 -0.31 -0.76
C ARG A 200 -0.08 0.19 0.08
N LEU A 201 0.16 0.59 1.33
CA LEU A 201 -0.83 1.43 2.03
C LEU A 201 -0.59 2.89 1.69
N TRP A 202 -1.67 3.60 1.38
CA TRP A 202 -1.71 5.05 1.39
C TRP A 202 -2.01 5.52 2.82
N GLY A 203 -1.05 6.21 3.42
CA GLY A 203 -1.06 6.47 4.85
C GLY A 203 -1.14 5.16 5.64
N ASN A 204 -2.13 5.05 6.53
CA ASN A 204 -2.34 3.86 7.38
C ASN A 204 -3.71 3.21 7.19
N ARG A 205 -4.46 3.60 6.15
CA ARG A 205 -5.89 3.32 6.05
C ARG A 205 -6.26 2.58 4.77
N TYR A 206 -5.72 3.01 3.64
CA TYR A 206 -6.18 2.55 2.35
C TYR A 206 -5.15 1.65 1.69
N LYS A 207 -5.59 0.54 1.12
CA LYS A 207 -4.79 -0.21 0.16
C LYS A 207 -4.74 0.61 -1.12
N TYR A 208 -3.57 0.78 -1.69
CA TYR A 208 -3.34 1.68 -2.80
C TYR A 208 -2.42 1.02 -3.81
N ILE A 209 -2.79 1.10 -5.08
CA ILE A 209 -1.93 0.71 -6.19
C ILE A 209 -1.27 1.99 -6.70
N PRO A 210 0.04 2.16 -6.52
CA PRO A 210 0.76 3.30 -7.08
C PRO A 210 0.66 3.33 -8.60
N TYR A 211 0.66 4.53 -9.16
CA TYR A 211 0.53 4.78 -10.59
C TYR A 211 1.46 3.91 -11.42
N GLU A 212 2.73 3.81 -11.02
CA GLU A 212 3.74 3.02 -11.73
C GLU A 212 3.47 1.50 -11.71
N TYR A 213 2.50 1.02 -10.93
CA TYR A 213 2.10 -0.39 -10.85
C TYR A 213 0.67 -0.65 -11.30
N GLU A 214 -0.12 0.37 -11.66
CA GLU A 214 -1.53 0.21 -12.08
C GLU A 214 -1.68 -0.84 -13.18
N HIS A 215 -0.77 -0.84 -14.15
CA HIS A 215 -0.75 -1.77 -15.28
C HIS A 215 -0.61 -3.24 -14.89
N ARG A 216 -0.16 -3.55 -13.68
CA ARG A 216 -0.07 -4.94 -13.18
C ARG A 216 -1.40 -5.45 -12.67
N PHE A 217 -2.32 -4.55 -12.34
CA PHE A 217 -3.64 -4.85 -11.80
C PHE A 217 -4.75 -4.57 -12.79
N LEU A 218 -4.55 -3.60 -13.68
CA LEU A 218 -5.54 -3.10 -14.63
C LEU A 218 -5.10 -3.37 -16.07
N CYS A 219 -6.09 -3.50 -16.94
CA CYS A 219 -5.95 -3.47 -18.39
C CYS A 219 -7.19 -2.81 -18.99
N TYR A 220 -7.12 -2.38 -20.25
CA TYR A 220 -8.30 -1.89 -20.97
C TYR A 220 -8.72 -2.88 -22.05
N ARG A 221 -10.03 -3.01 -22.28
CA ARG A 221 -10.65 -3.88 -23.30
C ARG A 221 -11.92 -3.19 -23.79
N THR A 222 -12.59 -3.73 -24.82
CA THR A 222 -13.96 -3.31 -25.16
C THR A 222 -14.85 -3.50 -23.93
N SER A 223 -15.64 -2.49 -23.60
CA SER A 223 -16.50 -2.52 -22.42
C SER A 223 -17.53 -3.65 -22.51
N SER A 224 -17.90 -4.20 -21.36
CA SER A 224 -18.97 -5.19 -21.24
C SER A 224 -20.38 -4.59 -21.31
N ILE A 225 -20.50 -3.26 -21.22
CA ILE A 225 -21.78 -2.55 -21.35
C ILE A 225 -22.29 -2.62 -22.80
N GLY A 226 -21.39 -2.48 -23.78
CA GLY A 226 -21.69 -2.47 -25.21
C GLY A 226 -20.52 -1.93 -26.05
N ASP A 227 -20.55 -2.17 -27.36
CA ASP A 227 -19.50 -1.68 -28.26
C ASP A 227 -19.55 -0.15 -28.43
N GLU A 228 -20.73 0.44 -28.24
CA GLU A 228 -21.00 1.87 -28.39
C GLU A 228 -20.38 2.75 -27.30
N VAL A 229 -20.15 2.19 -26.09
CA VAL A 229 -19.46 2.90 -25.01
C VAL A 229 -17.93 2.86 -25.19
N GLY A 230 -17.44 2.02 -26.10
CA GLY A 230 -16.03 1.89 -26.43
C GLY A 230 -15.25 1.04 -25.44
N LEU A 231 -14.26 1.63 -24.78
CA LEU A 231 -13.31 0.89 -23.95
C LEU A 231 -13.68 1.01 -22.48
N GLY A 232 -13.44 -0.06 -21.74
CA GLY A 232 -13.54 -0.10 -20.28
C GLY A 232 -12.23 -0.50 -19.63
N VAL A 233 -12.13 -0.29 -18.32
CA VAL A 233 -11.00 -0.75 -17.49
C VAL A 233 -11.40 -2.05 -16.81
N PHE A 234 -10.53 -3.04 -16.85
CA PHE A 234 -10.75 -4.37 -16.31
C PHE A 234 -9.65 -4.75 -15.34
N ILE A 235 -10.02 -5.50 -14.30
CA ILE A 235 -9.05 -6.17 -13.44
C ILE A 235 -8.37 -7.28 -14.25
N ARG A 236 -7.04 -7.35 -14.19
CA ARG A 236 -6.28 -8.39 -14.90
C ARG A 236 -6.63 -9.79 -14.40
N ASP A 237 -6.53 -10.75 -15.32
CA ASP A 237 -6.82 -12.15 -15.04
C ASP A 237 -5.92 -12.70 -13.92
N GLY A 238 -6.49 -13.56 -13.08
CA GLY A 238 -5.85 -14.13 -11.89
C GLY A 238 -5.67 -13.18 -10.70
N ILE A 239 -6.05 -11.90 -10.79
CA ILE A 239 -5.93 -10.92 -9.70
C ILE A 239 -7.31 -10.58 -9.15
N GLU A 240 -7.47 -10.69 -7.84
CA GLU A 240 -8.63 -10.15 -7.14
C GLU A 240 -8.25 -8.80 -6.53
N ILE A 241 -9.19 -7.87 -6.42
CA ILE A 241 -8.96 -6.60 -5.71
C ILE A 241 -9.86 -6.55 -4.48
N PRO A 242 -9.30 -6.43 -3.26
CA PRO A 242 -10.11 -6.28 -2.06
C PRO A 242 -10.93 -4.98 -2.07
N GLN A 243 -12.11 -5.01 -1.44
CA GLN A 243 -12.91 -3.82 -1.15
C GLN A 243 -12.10 -2.72 -0.44
N GLY A 244 -12.40 -1.46 -0.74
CA GLY A 244 -11.77 -0.29 -0.14
C GLY A 244 -10.34 -0.02 -0.64
N THR A 245 -9.93 -0.74 -1.69
CA THR A 245 -8.66 -0.48 -2.38
C THR A 245 -8.82 0.70 -3.33
N ILE A 246 -7.87 1.64 -3.25
CA ILE A 246 -7.64 2.69 -4.24
C ILE A 246 -6.94 2.04 -5.44
N LEU A 247 -7.66 1.96 -6.56
CA LEU A 247 -7.21 1.33 -7.80
C LEU A 247 -6.23 2.19 -8.59
N CYS A 248 -6.60 3.45 -8.78
CA CYS A 248 -5.87 4.43 -9.57
C CYS A 248 -6.31 5.83 -9.20
N GLU A 249 -5.54 6.82 -9.62
CA GLU A 249 -5.87 8.23 -9.49
C GLU A 249 -6.42 8.78 -10.81
N TYR A 250 -7.38 9.69 -10.72
CA TYR A 250 -7.85 10.47 -11.86
C TYR A 250 -6.88 11.65 -12.08
N THR A 251 -5.91 11.45 -12.96
CA THR A 251 -4.91 12.46 -13.32
C THR A 251 -5.19 13.07 -14.69
N GLY A 252 -4.73 14.29 -14.90
CA GLY A 252 -5.06 15.06 -16.10
C GLY A 252 -4.61 16.51 -16.04
N ILE A 253 -5.03 17.31 -17.03
CA ILE A 253 -4.81 18.76 -17.02
C ILE A 253 -5.74 19.38 -15.98
N VAL A 254 -5.18 20.10 -15.02
CA VAL A 254 -5.97 20.76 -13.98
C VAL A 254 -6.27 22.20 -14.41
N THR A 255 -7.56 22.55 -14.48
CA THR A 255 -8.02 23.92 -14.72
C THR A 255 -8.72 24.45 -13.47
N HIS A 256 -8.32 25.62 -13.00
CA HIS A 256 -8.98 26.28 -11.87
C HIS A 256 -10.16 27.10 -12.36
N VAL A 257 -11.35 26.82 -11.82
CA VAL A 257 -12.54 27.62 -12.08
C VAL A 257 -12.37 28.94 -11.34
N HIS A 258 -11.94 29.97 -12.06
CA HIS A 258 -11.87 31.31 -11.47
C HIS A 258 -13.31 31.78 -11.32
N GLY A 259 -13.78 31.93 -10.08
CA GLY A 259 -15.15 32.32 -9.72
C GLY A 259 -15.57 33.74 -10.13
N GLY A 260 -15.02 34.26 -11.22
CA GLY A 260 -15.52 35.43 -11.91
C GLY A 260 -16.73 35.01 -12.74
N HIS A 261 -17.91 35.43 -12.29
CA HIS A 261 -19.14 35.53 -13.08
C HIS A 261 -18.95 36.48 -14.29
N ASP A 262 -18.03 36.18 -15.21
CA ASP A 262 -18.09 36.77 -16.54
C ASP A 262 -19.14 35.98 -17.31
N GLU A 263 -20.39 36.29 -16.99
CA GLU A 263 -21.57 35.89 -17.75
C GLU A 263 -21.33 36.24 -19.23
N LYS A 264 -21.53 35.25 -20.11
CA LYS A 264 -21.74 35.41 -21.55
C LYS A 264 -20.50 35.55 -22.42
N ASN A 265 -19.73 34.48 -22.53
CA ASN A 265 -19.37 34.00 -23.86
C ASN A 265 -19.77 32.53 -23.96
N ASP A 266 -21.06 32.28 -24.15
CA ASP A 266 -21.68 31.01 -24.60
C ASP A 266 -21.21 30.62 -26.02
N SER A 267 -19.98 30.96 -26.41
CA SER A 267 -19.45 30.51 -27.69
C SER A 267 -19.03 29.06 -27.51
N ASP A 268 -19.95 28.12 -27.78
CA ASP A 268 -19.86 26.75 -28.33
C ASP A 268 -18.60 25.86 -28.09
N GLU A 269 -17.59 26.29 -27.32
CA GLU A 269 -16.38 25.56 -26.96
C GLU A 269 -16.46 25.00 -25.53
N ASP A 270 -17.52 25.33 -24.78
CA ASP A 270 -17.98 24.59 -23.59
C ASP A 270 -18.59 23.22 -23.99
N ILE A 271 -18.03 22.60 -25.04
CA ILE A 271 -18.22 21.19 -25.36
C ILE A 271 -17.64 20.44 -24.17
N LEU A 272 -18.52 20.17 -23.20
CA LEU A 272 -18.42 19.19 -22.12
C LEU A 272 -17.26 18.25 -22.40
N HIS A 273 -16.09 18.55 -21.83
CA HIS A 273 -14.98 17.63 -21.93
C HIS A 273 -15.46 16.35 -21.24
N PRO A 274 -15.72 15.26 -21.98
CA PRO A 274 -16.45 14.10 -21.44
C PRO A 274 -15.61 13.30 -20.43
N TYR A 275 -14.41 13.79 -20.14
CA TYR A 275 -13.39 13.26 -19.25
C TYR A 275 -12.99 14.31 -18.24
N SER A 276 -13.97 15.03 -17.68
CA SER A 276 -13.74 16.04 -16.65
C SER A 276 -14.29 15.56 -15.30
N VAL A 277 -13.52 15.79 -14.24
CA VAL A 277 -13.94 15.51 -12.86
C VAL A 277 -13.69 16.74 -12.01
N ASN A 278 -14.74 17.22 -11.35
CA ASN A 278 -14.64 18.34 -10.42
C ASN A 278 -13.99 17.89 -9.10
N THR A 279 -13.17 18.78 -8.54
CA THR A 279 -12.49 18.61 -7.26
C THR A 279 -12.84 19.77 -6.34
N GLY A 280 -12.80 19.53 -5.03
CA GLY A 280 -12.99 20.57 -4.03
C GLY A 280 -14.43 21.03 -3.91
N ALA A 281 -15.41 20.13 -4.10
CA ALA A 281 -16.83 20.44 -3.94
C ALA A 281 -17.09 21.17 -2.60
N GLY A 282 -17.47 22.45 -2.67
CA GLY A 282 -17.72 23.30 -1.50
C GLY A 282 -16.49 24.08 -0.99
N THR A 283 -15.37 24.09 -1.71
CA THR A 283 -14.21 24.93 -1.41
C THR A 283 -14.08 26.10 -2.39
N PRO A 284 -13.45 27.24 -2.01
CA PRO A 284 -13.26 28.39 -2.90
C PRO A 284 -12.34 28.11 -4.11
N SER A 285 -11.68 26.96 -4.13
CA SER A 285 -10.71 26.56 -5.13
C SER A 285 -11.23 25.33 -5.89
N GLU A 286 -12.44 25.43 -6.45
CA GLU A 286 -12.96 24.40 -7.34
C GLU A 286 -12.04 24.30 -8.56
N SER A 287 -11.51 23.09 -8.78
CA SER A 287 -10.72 22.77 -9.97
C SER A 287 -11.36 21.61 -10.70
N VAL A 288 -11.14 21.58 -12.01
CA VAL A 288 -11.58 20.50 -12.88
C VAL A 288 -10.34 19.77 -13.38
N ILE A 289 -10.31 18.45 -13.24
CA ILE A 289 -9.27 17.60 -13.79
C ILE A 289 -9.77 17.03 -15.12
N HIS A 290 -9.07 17.33 -16.22
CA HIS A 290 -9.36 16.80 -17.54
C HIS A 290 -8.48 15.58 -17.82
N GLY A 291 -9.07 14.39 -17.83
CA GLY A 291 -8.40 13.11 -18.08
C GLY A 291 -7.89 12.92 -19.51
N ARG A 292 -8.10 13.92 -20.38
CA ARG A 292 -7.52 13.99 -21.73
C ARG A 292 -6.71 15.27 -21.89
N ASP A 293 -5.65 15.19 -22.69
CA ASP A 293 -4.92 16.38 -23.13
C ASP A 293 -5.59 17.06 -24.34
N HIS A 294 -5.00 18.17 -24.78
CA HIS A 294 -5.44 18.93 -25.96
C HIS A 294 -5.39 18.14 -27.28
N ASN A 295 -4.66 17.04 -27.33
CA ASN A 295 -4.58 16.14 -28.49
C ASN A 295 -5.60 14.99 -28.41
N GLY A 296 -6.42 14.94 -27.35
CA GLY A 296 -7.36 13.86 -27.10
C GLY A 296 -6.71 12.59 -26.53
N THR A 297 -5.44 12.65 -26.13
CA THR A 297 -4.72 11.53 -25.51
C THR A 297 -5.20 11.35 -24.08
N VAL A 298 -5.57 10.11 -23.75
CA VAL A 298 -6.01 9.73 -22.40
C VAL A 298 -4.82 9.67 -21.45
N GLN A 299 -4.90 10.35 -20.32
CA GLN A 299 -3.77 10.53 -19.38
C GLN A 299 -3.71 9.45 -18.28
N CYS A 300 -4.85 8.81 -17.95
CA CYS A 300 -4.93 7.82 -16.87
C CYS A 300 -5.97 6.72 -17.14
N TYR A 301 -5.87 5.60 -16.42
CA TYR A 301 -6.88 4.54 -16.46
C TYR A 301 -8.23 5.02 -15.96
N ALA A 302 -8.26 5.86 -14.92
CA ALA A 302 -9.50 6.35 -14.34
C ALA A 302 -10.41 7.03 -15.38
N ALA A 303 -9.83 7.76 -16.34
CA ALA A 303 -10.56 8.38 -17.44
C ALA A 303 -11.25 7.37 -18.39
N LEU A 304 -10.87 6.09 -18.39
CA LEU A 304 -11.47 5.04 -19.23
C LEU A 304 -12.55 4.22 -18.50
N ILE A 305 -12.82 4.53 -17.23
CA ILE A 305 -13.79 3.77 -16.44
C ILE A 305 -15.19 4.24 -16.80
N ASN A 306 -16.03 3.33 -17.26
CA ASN A 306 -17.40 3.63 -17.68
C ASN A 306 -18.37 3.79 -16.50
N ASP A 307 -19.45 4.50 -16.76
CA ASP A 307 -20.62 4.55 -15.88
C ASP A 307 -21.61 3.45 -16.26
N ALA A 308 -22.07 2.69 -15.27
CA ALA A 308 -23.07 1.62 -15.44
C ALA A 308 -24.30 1.80 -14.54
N GLY A 309 -24.51 3.01 -14.02
CA GLY A 309 -25.56 3.34 -13.07
C GLY A 309 -25.28 2.83 -11.66
N PRO A 310 -26.11 3.23 -10.69
CA PRO A 310 -25.84 3.00 -9.26
C PRO A 310 -25.86 1.52 -8.87
N ALA A 311 -26.67 0.70 -9.55
CA ALA A 311 -26.81 -0.72 -9.26
C ALA A 311 -25.58 -1.55 -9.67
N ASN A 312 -24.88 -1.14 -10.73
CA ASN A 312 -23.74 -1.89 -11.27
C ASN A 312 -22.39 -1.28 -10.89
N ALA A 313 -22.36 -0.01 -10.45
CA ALA A 313 -21.13 0.66 -10.03
C ALA A 313 -20.44 -0.10 -8.88
N ASN A 314 -19.29 -0.70 -9.16
CA ASN A 314 -18.48 -1.48 -8.23
C ASN A 314 -17.29 -0.68 -7.65
N ALA A 315 -17.09 0.54 -8.13
CA ALA A 315 -16.14 1.53 -7.61
C ALA A 315 -16.78 2.93 -7.52
N SER A 316 -16.04 3.89 -6.96
CA SER A 316 -16.43 5.29 -6.83
C SER A 316 -15.25 6.22 -7.04
N TYR A 317 -15.51 7.40 -7.61
CA TYR A 317 -14.64 8.55 -7.46
C TYR A 317 -14.75 9.12 -6.04
N VAL A 318 -13.61 9.31 -5.40
CA VAL A 318 -13.51 9.82 -4.03
C VAL A 318 -12.35 10.81 -3.96
N GLU A 319 -12.63 12.02 -3.49
CA GLU A 319 -11.60 12.95 -3.01
C GLU A 319 -11.29 12.62 -1.55
N LEU A 320 -10.03 12.29 -1.26
CA LEU A 320 -9.61 11.93 0.10
C LEU A 320 -9.28 13.19 0.90
N GLU A 321 -9.72 13.23 2.17
CA GLU A 321 -9.42 14.35 3.08
C GLU A 321 -7.91 14.59 3.21
N GLU A 322 -7.10 13.53 3.17
CA GLU A 322 -5.64 13.62 3.27
C GLU A 322 -4.96 14.10 1.98
N ALA A 323 -5.70 14.25 0.89
CA ALA A 323 -5.20 14.61 -0.44
C ALA A 323 -6.22 15.49 -1.21
N PRO A 324 -6.53 16.70 -0.70
CA PRO A 324 -7.50 17.59 -1.36
C PRO A 324 -7.04 17.98 -2.76
N GLY A 325 -7.99 18.17 -3.67
CA GLY A 325 -7.75 18.46 -5.08
C GLY A 325 -7.40 17.23 -5.93
N ARG A 326 -7.47 16.02 -5.36
CA ARG A 326 -7.13 14.76 -6.07
C ARG A 326 -8.28 13.78 -5.97
N VAL A 327 -8.63 13.17 -7.09
CA VAL A 327 -9.72 12.18 -7.14
C VAL A 327 -9.14 10.79 -7.34
N PHE A 328 -9.58 9.86 -6.51
CA PHE A 328 -9.16 8.47 -6.51
C PHE A 328 -10.32 7.55 -6.87
N VAL A 329 -10.02 6.43 -7.53
CA VAL A 329 -11.00 5.37 -7.78
C VAL A 329 -10.91 4.35 -6.65
N ILE A 330 -11.95 4.23 -5.84
CA ILE A 330 -11.99 3.31 -4.69
C ILE A 330 -13.05 2.23 -4.92
N THR A 331 -12.65 0.98 -4.73
CA THR A 331 -13.53 -0.19 -4.84
C THR A 331 -14.59 -0.22 -3.74
N LYS A 332 -15.87 -0.35 -4.13
CA LYS A 332 -17.01 -0.47 -3.19
C LYS A 332 -17.19 -1.88 -2.66
N ARG A 333 -16.69 -2.88 -3.38
CA ARG A 333 -16.69 -4.30 -3.00
C ARG A 333 -15.42 -4.97 -3.53
N GLN A 334 -15.23 -6.25 -3.21
CA GLN A 334 -14.20 -7.05 -3.84
C GLN A 334 -14.48 -7.17 -5.35
N LEU A 335 -13.45 -6.97 -6.16
CA LEU A 335 -13.50 -7.14 -7.61
C LEU A 335 -12.79 -8.44 -8.01
N MET A 336 -13.40 -9.18 -8.93
CA MET A 336 -12.92 -10.46 -9.41
C MET A 336 -11.97 -10.30 -10.60
N PRO A 337 -11.13 -11.30 -10.91
CA PRO A 337 -10.27 -11.24 -12.08
C PRO A 337 -11.10 -11.16 -13.36
N GLY A 338 -10.68 -10.31 -14.29
CA GLY A 338 -11.39 -10.08 -15.55
C GLY A 338 -12.64 -9.23 -15.43
N GLU A 339 -12.98 -8.73 -14.23
CA GLU A 339 -14.15 -7.89 -14.01
C GLU A 339 -13.91 -6.45 -14.50
N GLU A 340 -14.89 -5.83 -15.17
CA GLU A 340 -14.86 -4.42 -15.53
C GLU A 340 -15.04 -3.54 -14.27
N VAL A 341 -14.22 -2.52 -14.14
CA VAL A 341 -14.37 -1.46 -13.14
C VAL A 341 -15.41 -0.48 -13.67
N LEU A 342 -16.46 -0.27 -12.89
CA LEU A 342 -17.62 0.54 -13.23
C LEU A 342 -17.91 1.52 -12.10
N ILE A 343 -18.21 2.77 -12.47
CA ILE A 343 -18.46 3.84 -11.49
C ILE A 343 -19.79 4.53 -11.78
N LEU A 344 -20.04 5.64 -11.07
CA LEU A 344 -21.18 6.52 -11.27
C LEU A 344 -20.64 7.92 -11.56
N TYR A 345 -20.95 8.50 -12.71
CA TYR A 345 -20.50 9.86 -13.07
C TYR A 345 -21.34 10.94 -12.37
N GLY A 346 -22.52 10.58 -11.88
CA GLY A 346 -23.47 11.49 -11.22
C GLY A 346 -24.63 11.89 -12.12
N CYS A 347 -25.74 12.33 -11.53
CA CYS A 347 -27.00 12.61 -12.24
C CYS A 347 -26.84 13.67 -13.34
N LYS A 348 -26.04 14.71 -13.05
CA LYS A 348 -25.79 15.83 -13.97
C LYS A 348 -25.20 15.39 -15.30
N TYR A 349 -24.35 14.36 -15.31
CA TYR A 349 -23.75 13.85 -16.55
C TYR A 349 -24.81 13.33 -17.52
N TRP A 350 -25.82 12.63 -16.99
CA TRP A 350 -26.92 12.05 -17.76
C TRP A 350 -28.09 13.02 -17.97
N ASN A 351 -27.94 14.29 -17.56
CA ASN A 351 -29.01 15.28 -17.59
C ASN A 351 -30.29 14.82 -16.86
N ILE A 352 -30.11 14.12 -15.74
CA ILE A 352 -31.20 13.71 -14.84
C ILE A 352 -31.04 14.42 -13.49
N ASP A 353 -32.14 14.69 -12.81
CA ASP A 353 -32.11 15.38 -11.51
C ASP A 353 -31.59 14.47 -10.40
N GLU A 354 -32.11 13.25 -10.34
CA GLU A 354 -31.77 12.25 -9.32
C GLU A 354 -31.77 10.84 -9.93
N TYR A 355 -30.88 9.97 -9.47
CA TYR A 355 -30.97 8.55 -9.81
C TYR A 355 -32.27 7.98 -9.23
N PRO A 356 -33.01 7.16 -10.00
CA PRO A 356 -34.15 6.42 -9.45
C PRO A 356 -33.69 5.65 -8.21
N THR A 357 -34.49 5.65 -7.14
CA THR A 357 -34.22 4.79 -5.98
C THR A 357 -34.43 3.32 -6.35
N GLU A 358 -33.71 2.39 -5.72
CA GLU A 358 -33.72 0.94 -6.01
C GLU A 358 -35.13 0.33 -6.11
N SER A 359 -36.13 0.89 -5.43
CA SER A 359 -37.52 0.43 -5.51
C SER A 359 -38.20 0.65 -6.86
N LYS A 360 -37.64 1.52 -7.74
CA LYS A 360 -38.14 1.78 -9.10
C LYS A 360 -37.37 1.01 -10.20
N PHE A 361 -36.32 0.28 -9.84
CA PHE A 361 -35.49 -0.47 -10.80
C PHE A 361 -36.20 -1.68 -11.43
N SER A 362 -37.36 -2.11 -10.93
CA SER A 362 -38.17 -3.15 -11.59
C SER A 362 -38.72 -2.72 -12.96
N ALA A 363 -38.65 -1.43 -13.30
CA ALA A 363 -38.97 -0.87 -14.61
C ALA A 363 -37.76 -0.73 -15.55
N LEU A 364 -36.64 -1.44 -15.29
CA LEU A 364 -35.35 -1.31 -16.01
C LEU A 364 -35.39 -1.52 -17.53
N GLY A 365 -36.50 -1.99 -18.10
CA GLY A 365 -36.71 -2.03 -19.54
C GLY A 365 -36.62 -0.64 -20.20
N ASP A 366 -36.91 0.44 -19.47
CA ASP A 366 -36.93 1.81 -20.01
C ASP A 366 -35.56 2.52 -19.97
N TRP A 367 -34.61 2.04 -19.16
CA TRP A 367 -33.28 2.67 -19.04
C TRP A 367 -32.37 2.42 -20.24
N ILE A 368 -32.49 1.24 -20.88
CA ILE A 368 -31.81 0.93 -22.14
C ILE A 368 -32.30 1.90 -23.25
N GLY A 369 -33.59 2.29 -23.23
CA GLY A 369 -34.14 3.30 -24.14
C GLY A 369 -33.72 4.75 -23.86
N LEU A 370 -33.06 5.04 -22.73
CA LEU A 370 -32.47 6.35 -22.44
C LEU A 370 -31.02 6.45 -22.98
N LEU A 371 -30.27 5.33 -22.96
CA LEU A 371 -28.97 5.21 -23.65
C LEU A 371 -29.12 5.38 -25.17
N GLU A 372 -30.24 4.94 -25.75
CA GLU A 372 -30.60 5.20 -27.16
C GLU A 372 -30.86 6.69 -27.48
N ARG A 373 -31.05 7.54 -26.46
CA ARG A 373 -31.33 8.99 -26.64
C ARG A 373 -30.13 9.89 -26.35
N CYS A 374 -28.96 9.34 -26.02
CA CYS A 374 -27.73 10.11 -26.08
C CYS A 374 -27.48 10.50 -27.55
N PRO A 375 -27.25 11.79 -27.86
CA PRO A 375 -27.01 12.21 -29.23
C PRO A 375 -25.78 11.49 -29.77
N ALA A 376 -25.99 10.67 -30.80
CA ALA A 376 -24.96 9.98 -31.57
C ALA A 376 -24.12 10.95 -32.42
N SER A 377 -23.67 12.06 -31.83
CA SER A 377 -23.01 13.17 -32.55
C SER A 377 -21.50 13.09 -32.59
N HIS A 378 -20.89 12.01 -32.08
CA HIS A 378 -19.55 11.65 -32.52
C HIS A 378 -19.67 10.59 -33.60
N PRO A 379 -19.39 10.92 -34.88
CA PRO A 379 -19.18 9.85 -35.85
C PRO A 379 -18.11 8.93 -35.24
N PRO A 380 -18.26 7.60 -35.33
CA PRO A 380 -17.20 6.67 -34.96
C PRO A 380 -16.04 6.96 -35.91
N GLY A 381 -15.21 7.95 -35.54
CA GLY A 381 -13.95 8.20 -36.17
C GLY A 381 -13.22 6.89 -36.06
N GLU A 382 -12.95 6.29 -37.22
CA GLU A 382 -12.26 5.02 -37.38
C GLU A 382 -11.18 4.93 -36.30
N VAL A 383 -11.42 4.10 -35.29
CA VAL A 383 -10.46 3.94 -34.21
C VAL A 383 -9.27 3.30 -34.89
N VAL A 384 -8.27 4.12 -35.24
CA VAL A 384 -7.07 3.64 -35.91
C VAL A 384 -6.40 2.69 -34.92
N ILE A 385 -6.59 1.42 -35.24
CA ILE A 385 -6.17 0.26 -34.51
C ILE A 385 -4.76 -0.03 -35.03
N GLU A 386 -3.76 0.28 -34.21
CA GLU A 386 -2.38 0.02 -34.55
C GLU A 386 -1.88 -1.24 -33.86
N LYS A 387 -1.00 -1.96 -34.55
CA LYS A 387 -0.17 -2.99 -33.93
C LYS A 387 0.97 -2.29 -33.22
N CYS A 388 1.14 -2.54 -31.92
CA CYS A 388 2.35 -2.09 -31.24
C CYS A 388 3.57 -2.75 -31.88
N LEU A 389 4.49 -1.96 -32.42
CA LEU A 389 5.69 -2.48 -33.09
C LEU A 389 6.66 -3.18 -32.14
N TYR A 390 6.58 -2.88 -30.84
CA TYR A 390 7.46 -3.43 -29.81
C TYR A 390 6.94 -4.78 -29.29
N CYS A 391 5.74 -4.81 -28.69
CA CYS A 391 5.20 -6.04 -28.12
C CYS A 391 4.32 -6.83 -29.11
N GLY A 392 4.05 -6.31 -30.30
CA GLY A 392 3.22 -6.99 -31.31
C GLY A 392 1.72 -7.10 -30.95
N THR A 393 1.27 -6.51 -29.84
CA THR A 393 -0.15 -6.47 -29.47
C THR A 393 -0.94 -5.78 -30.58
N LEU A 394 -1.98 -6.45 -31.05
CA LEU A 394 -2.87 -5.97 -32.10
C LEU A 394 -3.97 -5.11 -31.47
N ASN A 395 -4.53 -4.21 -32.26
CA ASN A 395 -5.75 -3.48 -31.93
C ASN A 395 -5.64 -2.52 -30.74
N ILE A 396 -4.51 -1.82 -30.64
CA ILE A 396 -4.38 -0.71 -29.68
C ILE A 396 -4.91 0.56 -30.35
N PRO A 397 -5.97 1.18 -29.81
CA PRO A 397 -6.41 2.48 -30.27
C PRO A 397 -5.28 3.49 -30.17
N TYR A 398 -5.01 4.26 -31.23
CA TYR A 398 -3.92 5.25 -31.26
C TYR A 398 -3.88 6.15 -30.00
N ARG A 399 -5.04 6.61 -29.53
CA ARG A 399 -5.18 7.44 -28.30
C ARG A 399 -4.69 6.78 -27.00
N LEU A 400 -4.58 5.45 -27.00
CA LEU A 400 -4.07 4.66 -25.87
C LEU A 400 -2.63 4.20 -26.08
N MET A 401 -2.03 4.49 -27.24
CA MET A 401 -0.65 4.11 -27.53
C MET A 401 0.33 4.63 -26.46
N PRO A 402 0.19 5.85 -25.92
CA PRO A 402 1.07 6.31 -24.83
C PRO A 402 0.93 5.48 -23.56
N LEU A 403 -0.29 5.14 -23.12
CA LEU A 403 -0.52 4.27 -21.96
C LEU A 403 0.03 2.86 -22.21
N HIS A 404 -0.22 2.31 -23.40
CA HIS A 404 0.29 1.00 -23.78
C HIS A 404 1.83 0.98 -23.81
N ALA A 405 2.45 1.90 -24.54
CA ALA A 405 3.89 1.98 -24.71
C ALA A 405 4.62 2.19 -23.40
N THR A 406 4.06 3.01 -22.51
CA THR A 406 4.67 3.32 -21.21
C THR A 406 4.51 2.15 -20.23
N TYR A 407 3.37 1.45 -20.23
CA TYR A 407 3.04 0.56 -19.13
C TYR A 407 2.85 -0.91 -19.50
N GLU A 408 2.15 -1.21 -20.59
CA GLU A 408 1.82 -2.60 -20.93
C GLU A 408 2.89 -3.25 -21.81
N CYS A 409 3.45 -2.48 -22.73
CA CYS A 409 4.39 -2.98 -23.72
C CYS A 409 5.68 -3.54 -23.08
N PRO A 410 6.35 -2.86 -22.13
CA PRO A 410 7.56 -3.40 -21.51
C PRO A 410 7.28 -4.71 -20.77
N ASP A 411 6.13 -4.78 -20.10
CA ASP A 411 5.69 -5.93 -19.32
C ASP A 411 5.38 -7.16 -20.20
N ILE A 412 4.75 -6.95 -21.37
CA ILE A 412 4.49 -8.00 -22.36
C ILE A 412 5.80 -8.50 -22.96
N VAL A 413 6.72 -7.59 -23.30
CA VAL A 413 8.05 -7.95 -23.83
C VAL A 413 8.82 -8.75 -22.78
N GLN A 414 8.81 -8.32 -21.52
CA GLN A 414 9.49 -9.03 -20.44
C GLN A 414 8.91 -10.43 -20.22
N ARG A 415 7.58 -10.58 -20.22
CA ARG A 415 6.93 -11.89 -20.11
C ARG A 415 7.29 -12.82 -21.26
N ARG A 416 7.26 -12.33 -22.51
CA ARG A 416 7.65 -13.14 -23.67
C ARG A 416 9.10 -13.56 -23.61
N ASN A 417 10.00 -12.67 -23.21
CA ASN A 417 11.40 -13.03 -23.04
C ASN A 417 11.55 -14.13 -21.97
N CYS A 418 10.85 -14.03 -20.85
CA CYS A 418 10.86 -15.08 -19.82
C CYS A 418 10.25 -16.41 -20.31
N GLU A 419 9.15 -16.37 -21.06
CA GLU A 419 8.52 -17.55 -21.65
C GLU A 419 9.42 -18.22 -22.70
N ASP A 420 10.05 -17.42 -23.57
CA ASP A 420 11.01 -17.89 -24.57
C ASP A 420 12.24 -18.52 -23.90
N ASP A 421 12.77 -17.91 -22.83
CA ASP A 421 13.89 -18.44 -22.06
C ASP A 421 13.51 -19.77 -21.40
N MET A 422 12.30 -19.88 -20.83
CA MET A 422 11.78 -21.15 -20.30
C MET A 422 11.64 -22.22 -21.39
N GLN A 423 11.14 -21.87 -22.57
CA GLN A 423 10.99 -22.82 -23.68
C GLN A 423 12.31 -23.28 -24.28
N ARG A 424 13.35 -22.44 -24.26
CA ARG A 424 14.71 -22.81 -24.70
C ARG A 424 15.44 -23.73 -23.70
N GLY A 425 14.85 -24.00 -22.54
CA GLY A 425 15.53 -24.73 -21.46
C GLY A 425 16.65 -23.92 -20.80
N GLU A 426 16.75 -22.63 -21.13
CA GLU A 426 17.68 -21.67 -20.53
C GLU A 426 17.07 -21.04 -19.26
N GLY A 427 15.76 -21.22 -19.05
CA GLY A 427 15.00 -20.82 -17.87
C GLY A 427 15.13 -21.76 -16.68
N GLU A 428 16.32 -22.28 -16.38
CA GLU A 428 16.67 -22.39 -14.96
C GLU A 428 16.77 -20.95 -14.47
N LEU A 429 15.68 -20.46 -13.87
CA LEU A 429 15.67 -19.23 -13.10
C LEU A 429 16.98 -19.16 -12.32
N ASN A 430 17.87 -18.26 -12.73
CA ASN A 430 18.98 -17.79 -11.90
C ASN A 430 18.32 -17.20 -10.65
N SER A 431 18.01 -18.07 -9.69
CA SER A 431 17.57 -17.72 -8.37
C SER A 431 18.76 -17.02 -7.73
N LEU A 432 18.71 -15.69 -7.79
CA LEU A 432 19.61 -14.72 -7.16
C LEU A 432 20.98 -14.58 -7.85
N PRO A 433 21.59 -13.38 -7.80
CA PRO A 433 23.00 -13.23 -8.12
C PRO A 433 23.82 -14.19 -7.26
N VAL A 434 24.66 -15.00 -7.91
CA VAL A 434 25.58 -15.91 -7.24
C VAL A 434 26.53 -15.09 -6.38
N ASN A 435 26.29 -15.08 -5.08
CA ASN A 435 27.28 -14.69 -4.09
C ASN A 435 27.78 -15.94 -3.35
N GLU A 436 28.84 -15.74 -2.59
CA GLU A 436 29.59 -16.74 -1.80
C GLU A 436 28.71 -17.58 -0.84
N PHE A 437 27.45 -17.20 -0.61
CA PHE A 437 26.52 -17.86 0.30
C PHE A 437 25.53 -18.81 -0.40
N THR A 438 25.48 -18.82 -1.74
CA THR A 438 24.56 -19.68 -2.51
C THR A 438 25.23 -20.92 -3.12
N SER A 439 26.55 -21.06 -2.99
CA SER A 439 27.34 -22.18 -3.53
C SER A 439 27.51 -23.32 -2.52
N PHE A 440 26.45 -24.09 -2.26
CA PHE A 440 26.58 -25.38 -1.56
C PHE A 440 26.56 -26.58 -2.55
N LEU A 441 27.78 -26.95 -2.94
CA LEU A 441 28.31 -28.28 -3.31
C LEU A 441 27.69 -29.10 -4.48
N PRO A 442 28.51 -29.48 -5.50
CA PRO A 442 28.19 -30.57 -6.42
C PRO A 442 28.52 -31.93 -5.79
N GLY A 443 27.55 -32.86 -5.74
CA GLY A 443 27.84 -34.28 -5.47
C GLY A 443 26.90 -35.06 -4.55
N ALA A 444 25.82 -34.47 -4.01
CA ALA A 444 24.87 -35.22 -3.19
C ALA A 444 23.90 -36.04 -4.06
N LYS A 445 23.84 -37.37 -3.83
CA LYS A 445 22.88 -38.28 -4.45
C LYS A 445 21.45 -37.80 -4.19
N ARG A 446 20.60 -37.83 -5.23
CA ARG A 446 19.17 -37.46 -5.19
C ARG A 446 18.48 -38.04 -3.94
N PRO A 447 17.79 -37.23 -3.12
CA PRO A 447 16.86 -37.77 -2.13
C PRO A 447 15.70 -38.42 -2.89
N THR A 448 15.39 -39.65 -2.53
CA THR A 448 14.17 -40.35 -2.94
C THR A 448 12.94 -39.50 -2.59
N LEU A 449 12.06 -39.34 -3.57
CA LEU A 449 10.75 -38.68 -3.49
C LEU A 449 10.03 -39.04 -2.18
N SER A 450 9.87 -38.07 -1.28
CA SER A 450 8.86 -38.15 -0.23
C SER A 450 7.49 -38.00 -0.89
N THR A 451 6.63 -39.00 -0.70
CA THR A 451 5.22 -38.94 -1.06
C THR A 451 4.56 -37.78 -0.30
N SER A 452 4.27 -36.70 -1.02
CA SER A 452 3.44 -35.59 -0.54
C SER A 452 2.11 -36.14 -0.01
N MET A 453 1.76 -35.81 1.24
CA MET A 453 0.46 -36.11 1.85
C MET A 453 -0.66 -35.16 1.38
N VAL A 454 -0.42 -34.37 0.33
CA VAL A 454 -1.38 -33.42 -0.20
C VAL A 454 -1.71 -33.83 -1.62
N ASP A 455 -2.95 -34.29 -1.83
CA ASP A 455 -3.51 -34.51 -3.15
C ASP A 455 -3.77 -33.14 -3.79
N VAL A 456 -3.01 -32.84 -4.83
CA VAL A 456 -3.01 -31.55 -5.51
C VAL A 456 -4.26 -31.37 -6.39
N ASN A 457 -5.10 -32.42 -6.54
CA ASN A 457 -6.35 -32.36 -7.30
C ASN A 457 -7.58 -32.03 -6.45
N ASP A 458 -7.46 -31.88 -5.12
CA ASP A 458 -8.59 -31.54 -4.26
C ASP A 458 -8.84 -30.01 -4.20
N ILE A 459 -9.73 -29.55 -5.08
CA ILE A 459 -10.15 -28.14 -5.25
C ILE A 459 -10.84 -27.57 -3.99
N LEU A 460 -11.25 -28.39 -3.02
CA LEU A 460 -12.01 -27.94 -1.85
C LEU A 460 -11.16 -27.31 -0.73
N THR A 461 -9.84 -27.21 -0.91
CA THR A 461 -8.94 -26.77 0.18
C THR A 461 -8.93 -25.25 0.43
N TYR A 462 -9.54 -24.43 -0.44
CA TYR A 462 -9.36 -22.96 -0.40
C TYR A 462 -10.60 -22.09 -0.10
N SER A 463 -11.79 -22.66 0.11
CA SER A 463 -13.02 -21.86 0.20
C SER A 463 -13.71 -21.81 1.57
N PHE A 464 -12.99 -21.99 2.68
CA PHE A 464 -13.59 -21.90 4.01
C PHE A 464 -13.33 -20.52 4.65
N THR A 465 -14.41 -19.82 5.02
CA THR A 465 -14.33 -18.66 5.91
C THR A 465 -13.82 -19.10 7.29
N HIS A 466 -13.17 -18.19 8.02
CA HIS A 466 -12.53 -18.49 9.31
C HIS A 466 -13.47 -19.17 10.34
N GLU A 467 -14.77 -18.86 10.29
CA GLU A 467 -15.80 -19.51 11.12
C GLU A 467 -15.97 -21.00 10.78
N LYS A 468 -15.94 -21.33 9.49
CA LYS A 468 -16.16 -22.67 8.97
C LYS A 468 -14.95 -23.59 9.21
N VAL A 469 -13.74 -23.01 9.23
CA VAL A 469 -12.53 -23.71 9.71
C VAL A 469 -12.64 -24.03 11.21
N GLY A 470 -13.21 -23.14 12.01
CA GLY A 470 -13.52 -23.37 13.43
C GLY A 470 -14.45 -24.57 13.63
N GLU A 471 -15.56 -24.60 12.90
CA GLU A 471 -16.53 -25.71 12.94
C GLU A 471 -15.92 -27.06 12.54
N ILE A 472 -15.06 -27.08 11.52
CA ILE A 472 -14.36 -28.30 11.06
C ILE A 472 -13.38 -28.81 12.13
N LEU A 473 -12.63 -27.91 12.76
CA LEU A 473 -11.69 -28.27 13.83
C LEU A 473 -12.42 -28.77 15.07
N GLU A 474 -13.54 -28.14 15.42
CA GLU A 474 -14.37 -28.55 16.56
C GLU A 474 -15.02 -29.93 16.31
N ARG A 475 -15.51 -30.17 15.08
CA ARG A 475 -16.05 -31.48 14.69
C ARG A 475 -14.99 -32.58 14.64
N ARG A 476 -13.77 -32.28 14.19
CA ARG A 476 -12.63 -33.22 14.25
C ARG A 476 -12.24 -33.54 15.69
N SER A 477 -12.28 -32.57 16.59
CA SER A 477 -12.04 -32.77 18.03
C SER A 477 -13.10 -33.67 18.67
N GLN A 478 -14.38 -33.49 18.31
CA GLN A 478 -15.47 -34.35 18.77
C GLN A 478 -15.34 -35.79 18.26
N LEU A 479 -15.09 -35.98 16.95
CA LEU A 479 -14.89 -37.31 16.37
C LEU A 479 -13.70 -38.06 16.97
N LYS A 480 -12.63 -37.34 17.33
CA LYS A 480 -11.48 -37.94 18.02
C LYS A 480 -11.87 -38.47 19.41
N LYS A 481 -12.63 -37.69 20.18
CA LYS A 481 -13.15 -38.11 21.50
C LYS A 481 -14.11 -39.31 21.38
N GLU A 482 -14.95 -39.33 20.35
CA GLU A 482 -15.85 -40.45 20.07
C GLU A 482 -15.10 -41.73 19.68
N ASN A 483 -14.03 -41.62 18.90
CA ASN A 483 -13.20 -42.79 18.58
C ASN A 483 -12.40 -43.28 19.79
N GLU A 484 -11.87 -42.38 20.63
CA GLU A 484 -11.17 -42.75 21.86
C GLU A 484 -12.10 -43.47 22.85
N SER A 485 -13.36 -43.04 22.99
CA SER A 485 -14.34 -43.73 23.83
C SER A 485 -14.79 -45.09 23.26
N ARG A 486 -14.78 -45.24 21.93
CA ARG A 486 -15.09 -46.50 21.24
C ARG A 486 -13.97 -47.53 21.34
N ILE A 487 -12.72 -47.08 21.38
CA ILE A 487 -11.55 -47.94 21.63
C ILE A 487 -11.54 -48.41 23.09
N MET A 488 -11.89 -47.54 24.05
CA MET A 488 -11.97 -47.94 25.47
C MET A 488 -13.10 -48.93 25.79
N THR A 489 -14.10 -49.07 24.91
CA THR A 489 -15.22 -50.00 25.10
C THR A 489 -15.04 -51.34 24.38
N THR A 490 -13.96 -51.51 23.61
CA THR A 490 -13.68 -52.75 22.86
C THR A 490 -12.62 -53.65 23.49
N ASP A 491 -12.04 -53.26 24.62
CA ASP A 491 -10.99 -54.03 25.33
C ASP A 491 -11.52 -55.00 26.40
N GLU A 492 -12.85 -55.18 26.52
CA GLU A 492 -13.47 -56.19 27.38
C GLU A 492 -14.20 -57.26 26.54
N ARG A 493 -13.45 -58.15 25.88
CA ARG A 493 -13.81 -59.57 25.63
C ARG A 493 -12.91 -60.18 24.55
N THR A 494 -11.81 -60.79 24.99
CA THR A 494 -11.30 -62.03 24.38
C THR A 494 -10.48 -62.75 25.43
N GLU A 495 -11.13 -63.66 26.16
CA GLU A 495 -10.41 -64.72 26.87
C GLU A 495 -9.83 -65.69 25.82
N PRO A 496 -8.61 -66.21 26.01
CA PRO A 496 -8.05 -67.21 25.13
C PRO A 496 -8.64 -68.58 25.46
N GLU A 497 -9.41 -69.16 24.52
CA GLU A 497 -9.76 -70.58 24.58
C GLU A 497 -8.50 -71.44 24.52
N SER A 498 -8.33 -72.25 25.57
CA SER A 498 -7.34 -73.31 25.67
C SER A 498 -7.60 -74.40 24.65
N ILE A 499 -6.69 -74.59 23.70
CA ILE A 499 -6.67 -75.78 22.85
C ILE A 499 -5.89 -76.88 23.60
N LEU A 500 -6.64 -77.87 24.09
CA LEU A 500 -6.16 -79.21 24.45
C LEU A 500 -7.02 -80.22 23.67
N SER A 501 -6.53 -80.67 22.52
CA SER A 501 -6.67 -82.02 21.96
C SER A 501 -5.79 -82.17 20.73
#